data_AF-A0A7J4FC05-F1
#
_entry.id   AF-A0A7J4FC05-F1
#
_cell.length_a   1.000
_cell.length_b   1.000
_cell.length_c   1.000
_cell.angle_alpha   90.00
_cell.angle_beta   90.00
_cell.angle_gamma   90.00
#
_symmetry.space_group_name_H-M   'P 1'
#
loop_
_entity.id
_entity.type
_entity.pdbx_description
1 polymer ?
#
loop_
_entity_poly.entity_id
_entity_poly.type
_entity_poly.pdbx_seq_one_letter_code
_entity_poly.pdbx_strand_id
1 'polypeptide(L)'
;DFADMKTIMKGGGVAMIGLGEATGEDKAITALNEALNSPLLDVDISYATGALVNVTGGPSMTVEEAQTVAEEVNKRINPNARIIGGAMIDPTLDNTIRVMVILTGVKSEQILGPGVAFGTKLGNEFGIDFIR
;
A
#
# COMPACT_ATOMS: atom_id res chain seq x y z
N ASP A 1 -1.92 14.71 -8.30
CA ASP A 1 -1.04 14.99 -9.48
C ASP A 1 0.31 14.26 -9.30
N PHE A 2 1.28 14.42 -10.21
CA PHE A 2 2.62 13.79 -10.06
C PHE A 2 3.43 14.40 -8.90
N ALA A 3 3.18 15.66 -8.55
CA ALA A 3 3.85 16.32 -7.43
C ALA A 3 3.39 15.71 -6.08
N ASP A 4 2.12 15.35 -5.95
CA ASP A 4 1.56 14.65 -4.81
C ASP A 4 2.17 13.26 -4.66
N MET A 5 2.25 12.50 -5.76
CA MET A 5 2.90 11.18 -5.78
C MET A 5 4.36 11.27 -5.32
N LYS A 6 5.12 12.22 -5.88
CA LYS A 6 6.51 12.46 -5.50
C LYS A 6 6.66 12.86 -4.03
N THR A 7 5.69 13.58 -3.48
CA THR A 7 5.67 14.01 -2.07
C THR A 7 5.47 12.82 -1.14
N ILE A 8 4.50 11.95 -1.44
CA ILE A 8 4.26 10.73 -0.65
C ILE A 8 5.47 9.78 -0.70
N MET A 9 6.08 9.61 -1.87
CA MET A 9 7.20 8.68 -2.03
C MET A 9 8.52 9.19 -1.43
N LYS A 10 8.78 10.51 -1.41
CA LYS A 10 10.05 11.07 -0.91
C LYS A 10 10.22 11.01 0.61
N GLY A 11 9.14 11.02 1.38
CA GLY A 11 9.16 10.99 2.85
C GLY A 11 8.82 9.62 3.44
N GLY A 12 8.58 8.63 2.59
CA GLY A 12 7.90 7.40 2.94
C GLY A 12 8.73 6.32 3.64
N GLY A 13 10.06 6.42 3.65
CA GLY A 13 10.89 5.33 4.19
C GLY A 13 10.57 3.99 3.51
N VAL A 14 10.17 2.99 4.29
CA VAL A 14 9.74 1.70 3.74
C VAL A 14 8.39 1.84 3.06
N ALA A 15 8.29 1.27 1.87
CA ALA A 15 7.06 1.21 1.10
C ALA A 15 6.69 -0.24 0.81
N MET A 16 5.40 -0.48 0.59
CA MET A 16 4.86 -1.76 0.16
C MET A 16 3.85 -1.55 -0.96
N ILE A 17 3.71 -2.56 -1.81
CA ILE A 17 2.77 -2.55 -2.93
C ILE A 17 1.90 -3.79 -2.83
N GLY A 18 0.58 -3.56 -2.87
CA GLY A 18 -0.46 -4.55 -2.94
C GLY A 18 -1.18 -4.48 -4.28
N LEU A 19 -1.50 -5.64 -4.84
CA LEU A 19 -2.32 -5.77 -6.05
C LEU A 19 -3.40 -6.82 -5.80
N GLY A 20 -4.63 -6.53 -6.20
CA GLY A 20 -5.72 -7.48 -6.16
C GLY A 20 -6.70 -7.24 -7.28
N GLU A 21 -7.44 -8.28 -7.64
CA GLU A 21 -8.35 -8.29 -8.78
C GLU A 21 -9.56 -9.15 -8.47
N ALA A 22 -10.76 -8.61 -8.68
CA ALA A 22 -11.98 -9.35 -8.40
C ALA A 22 -13.10 -9.02 -9.37
N THR A 23 -14.08 -9.92 -9.40
CA THR A 23 -15.33 -9.83 -10.18
C THR A 23 -16.52 -10.09 -9.26
N GLY A 24 -17.73 -9.78 -9.72
CA GLY A 24 -18.97 -9.98 -8.95
C GLY A 24 -19.50 -8.72 -8.25
N GLU A 25 -20.36 -8.92 -7.26
CA GLU A 25 -21.09 -7.86 -6.56
C GLU A 25 -20.18 -7.07 -5.59
N ASP A 26 -19.37 -7.77 -4.80
CA ASP A 26 -18.42 -7.17 -3.84
C ASP A 26 -16.99 -7.02 -4.40
N LYS A 27 -16.86 -6.86 -5.72
CA LYS A 27 -15.56 -6.88 -6.40
C LYS A 27 -14.59 -5.80 -5.93
N ALA A 28 -15.08 -4.61 -5.57
CA ALA A 28 -14.24 -3.53 -5.06
C ALA A 28 -13.55 -3.90 -3.73
N ILE A 29 -14.33 -4.37 -2.75
CA ILE A 29 -13.84 -4.78 -1.43
C ILE A 29 -12.96 -6.02 -1.53
N THR A 30 -13.37 -6.99 -2.36
CA THR A 30 -12.64 -8.23 -2.55
C THR A 30 -11.26 -7.99 -3.15
N ALA A 31 -11.18 -7.19 -4.22
CA ALA A 31 -9.90 -6.80 -4.84
C ALA A 31 -9.01 -6.02 -3.86
N LEU A 32 -9.59 -5.14 -3.02
CA LEU A 32 -8.83 -4.43 -2.00
C LEU A 32 -8.26 -5.39 -0.94
N ASN A 33 -9.08 -6.33 -0.44
CA ASN A 33 -8.63 -7.30 0.56
C ASN A 33 -7.52 -8.18 0.00
N GLU A 34 -7.62 -8.61 -1.26
CA GLU A 34 -6.54 -9.33 -1.94
C GLU A 34 -5.27 -8.48 -2.03
N ALA A 35 -5.39 -7.20 -2.42
CA ALA A 35 -4.25 -6.29 -2.48
C ALA A 35 -3.54 -6.12 -1.14
N LEU A 36 -4.29 -6.04 -0.04
CA LEU A 36 -3.75 -5.88 1.31
C LEU A 36 -3.26 -7.19 1.95
N ASN A 37 -3.67 -8.35 1.44
CA ASN A 37 -3.30 -9.66 2.00
C ASN A 37 -2.15 -10.36 1.23
N SER A 38 -1.35 -9.61 0.46
CA SER A 38 -0.21 -10.19 -0.25
C SER A 38 0.81 -10.82 0.73
N PRO A 39 1.30 -12.05 0.49
CA PRO A 39 2.17 -12.80 1.39
C PRO A 39 3.57 -12.19 1.64
N LEU A 40 3.87 -11.03 1.04
CA LEU A 40 5.03 -10.21 1.39
C LEU A 40 4.74 -9.23 2.55
N LEU A 41 3.50 -9.18 3.05
CA LEU A 41 3.01 -8.30 4.12
C LEU A 41 3.03 -8.97 5.50
N ASP A 42 4.20 -9.21 6.09
CA ASP A 42 4.28 -9.22 7.56
C ASP A 42 4.62 -7.81 8.05
N VAL A 43 3.75 -6.85 7.66
CA VAL A 43 3.95 -5.41 7.87
C VAL A 43 2.69 -4.79 8.45
N ASP A 44 2.86 -3.99 9.51
CA ASP A 44 1.74 -3.28 10.12
C ASP A 44 1.45 -2.00 9.33
N ILE A 45 0.38 -2.06 8.54
CA ILE A 45 -0.08 -0.97 7.67
C ILE A 45 -0.72 0.19 8.44
N SER A 46 -1.08 0.01 9.72
CA SER A 46 -1.68 1.08 10.54
C SER A 46 -0.73 2.25 10.77
N TYR A 47 0.59 2.02 10.63
CA TYR A 47 1.61 3.06 10.71
C TYR A 47 1.82 3.84 9.41
N ALA A 48 1.23 3.40 8.29
CA ALA A 48 1.44 4.05 7.00
C ALA A 48 1.12 5.54 7.07
N THR A 49 2.09 6.38 6.67
CA THR A 49 1.95 7.84 6.65
C THR A 49 1.42 8.35 5.32
N GLY A 50 1.42 7.50 4.28
CA GLY A 50 0.83 7.84 3.00
C GLY A 50 0.43 6.62 2.19
N ALA A 51 -0.61 6.80 1.38
CA ALA A 51 -1.15 5.77 0.51
C ALA A 51 -1.43 6.33 -0.91
N LEU A 52 -1.06 5.56 -1.93
CA LEU A 52 -1.53 5.75 -3.30
C LEU A 52 -2.46 4.57 -3.61
N VAL A 53 -3.70 4.87 -3.98
CA VAL A 53 -4.70 3.87 -4.34
C VAL A 53 -5.10 4.12 -5.77
N ASN A 54 -4.96 3.12 -6.63
CA ASN A 54 -5.44 3.18 -8.00
C ASN A 54 -6.44 2.05 -8.25
N VAL A 55 -7.66 2.43 -8.61
CA VAL A 55 -8.73 1.50 -8.97
C VAL A 55 -8.90 1.52 -10.48
N THR A 56 -8.69 0.37 -11.12
CA THR A 56 -8.91 0.22 -12.56
C THR A 56 -10.04 -0.77 -12.75
N GLY A 57 -11.13 -0.37 -13.39
CA GLY A 57 -12.27 -1.24 -13.63
C GLY A 57 -12.69 -1.23 -15.08
N GLY A 58 -13.47 -2.23 -15.47
CA GLY A 58 -14.14 -2.22 -16.75
C GLY A 58 -15.23 -1.14 -16.88
N PRO A 59 -15.90 -1.04 -18.03
CA PRO A 59 -16.93 -0.02 -18.27
C PRO A 59 -18.13 -0.09 -17.31
N SER A 60 -18.31 -1.21 -16.61
CA SER A 60 -19.36 -1.39 -15.60
C SER A 60 -19.00 -0.87 -14.22
N MET A 61 -17.75 -0.43 -13.99
CA MET A 61 -17.32 0.07 -12.69
C MET A 61 -18.03 1.38 -12.34
N THR A 62 -18.57 1.44 -11.13
CA THR A 62 -19.22 2.64 -10.61
C THR A 62 -18.25 3.54 -9.85
N VAL A 63 -18.59 4.83 -9.74
CA VAL A 63 -17.82 5.76 -8.90
C VAL A 63 -17.89 5.36 -7.42
N GLU A 64 -19.01 4.79 -6.98
CA GLU A 64 -19.22 4.30 -5.62
C GLU A 64 -18.27 3.13 -5.28
N GLU A 65 -18.07 2.19 -6.21
CA GLU A 65 -17.09 1.11 -6.06
C GLU A 65 -15.67 1.67 -5.87
N ALA A 66 -15.25 2.64 -6.69
CA ALA A 66 -13.94 3.26 -6.56
C ALA A 66 -13.77 4.07 -5.25
N GLN A 67 -14.82 4.78 -4.83
CA GLN A 67 -14.82 5.55 -3.58
C GLN A 67 -14.74 4.62 -2.36
N THR A 68 -15.49 3.51 -2.39
CA THR A 68 -15.50 2.50 -1.34
C THR A 68 -14.08 1.97 -1.07
N VAL A 69 -13.29 1.70 -2.12
CA VAL A 69 -11.89 1.26 -1.96
C VAL A 69 -11.06 2.32 -1.22
N ALA A 70 -11.17 3.59 -1.60
CA ALA A 70 -10.41 4.66 -0.96
C ALA A 70 -10.80 4.85 0.52
N GLU A 71 -12.09 4.77 0.84
CA GLU A 71 -12.59 4.85 2.21
C GLU A 71 -12.12 3.69 3.08
N GLU A 72 -12.13 2.48 2.54
CA GLU A 72 -11.66 1.29 3.26
C GLU A 72 -10.16 1.31 3.52
N VAL A 73 -9.35 1.82 2.58
CA VAL A 73 -7.92 2.05 2.84
C VAL A 73 -7.74 3.06 3.96
N ASN A 74 -8.50 4.16 3.97
CA ASN A 74 -8.42 5.18 5.01
C ASN A 74 -8.73 4.63 6.41
N LYS A 75 -9.68 3.69 6.53
CA LYS A 75 -10.03 3.03 7.80
C LYS A 75 -8.93 2.12 8.35
N ARG A 76 -8.02 1.63 7.49
CA ARG A 76 -6.99 0.62 7.85
C ARG A 76 -5.61 1.22 8.12
N ILE A 77 -5.37 2.45 7.70
CA ILE A 77 -4.09 3.13 7.86
C ILE A 77 -4.19 4.24 8.93
N ASN A 78 -3.10 4.98 9.14
CA ASN A 78 -3.07 6.08 10.09
C ASN A 78 -4.14 7.14 9.73
N PRO A 79 -4.95 7.64 10.68
CA PRO A 79 -5.96 8.68 10.39
C PRO A 79 -5.38 10.00 9.87
N ASN A 80 -4.10 10.26 10.11
CA ASN A 80 -3.38 11.42 9.60
C ASN A 80 -2.59 11.11 8.31
N ALA A 81 -2.75 9.91 7.75
CA ALA A 81 -2.08 9.53 6.51
C ALA A 81 -2.60 10.36 5.34
N ARG A 82 -1.69 10.71 4.44
CA ARG A 82 -2.07 11.34 3.18
C ARG A 82 -2.47 10.28 2.16
N ILE A 83 -3.68 10.36 1.62
CA ILE A 83 -4.18 9.42 0.62
C ILE A 83 -4.31 10.12 -0.73
N ILE A 84 -3.83 9.48 -1.79
CA ILE A 84 -4.07 9.86 -3.17
C ILE A 84 -4.85 8.73 -3.83
N GLY A 85 -6.10 9.00 -4.20
CA GLY A 85 -6.94 8.08 -4.95
C GLY A 85 -6.93 8.39 -6.45
N GLY A 86 -6.89 7.34 -7.27
CA GLY A 86 -7.08 7.39 -8.71
C GLY A 86 -8.08 6.33 -9.16
N ALA A 87 -8.87 6.67 -10.17
CA ALA A 87 -9.80 5.74 -10.81
C ALA A 87 -9.60 5.81 -12.32
N MET A 88 -9.56 4.65 -12.98
CA MET A 88 -9.42 4.53 -14.43
C MET A 88 -10.38 3.48 -14.97
N ILE A 89 -10.92 3.75 -16.16
CA ILE A 89 -11.71 2.78 -16.91
C ILE A 89 -10.81 2.13 -17.95
N ASP A 90 -10.70 0.82 -17.89
CA ASP A 90 -10.03 0.00 -18.90
C ASP A 90 -11.07 -0.91 -19.57
N PRO A 91 -11.44 -0.66 -20.85
CA PRO A 91 -12.42 -1.46 -21.57
C PRO A 91 -12.07 -2.95 -21.68
N THR A 92 -10.82 -3.34 -21.44
CA THR A 92 -10.39 -4.75 -21.49
C THR A 92 -10.71 -5.53 -20.22
N LEU A 93 -11.11 -4.86 -19.14
CA LEU A 93 -11.39 -5.47 -17.84
C LEU A 93 -12.85 -5.91 -17.65
N ASP A 94 -13.71 -5.84 -18.67
CA ASP A 94 -15.12 -6.32 -18.63
C ASP A 94 -15.87 -5.99 -17.31
N ASN A 95 -16.14 -6.98 -16.45
CA ASN A 95 -16.80 -6.83 -15.15
C ASN A 95 -15.83 -7.02 -13.96
N THR A 96 -14.55 -6.76 -14.20
CA THR A 96 -13.46 -6.92 -13.25
C THR A 96 -13.01 -5.57 -12.72
N ILE A 97 -12.63 -5.53 -11.45
CA ILE A 97 -11.93 -4.41 -10.83
C ILE A 97 -10.56 -4.89 -10.38
N ARG A 98 -9.53 -4.13 -10.72
CA ARG A 98 -8.17 -4.26 -10.25
C ARG A 98 -7.83 -3.10 -9.33
N VAL A 99 -7.37 -3.40 -8.13
CA VAL A 99 -6.94 -2.43 -7.13
C VAL A 99 -5.43 -2.55 -6.94
N MET A 100 -4.73 -1.44 -7.07
CA MET A 100 -3.33 -1.31 -6.68
C MET A 100 -3.23 -0.35 -5.50
N VAL A 101 -2.57 -0.78 -4.44
CA VAL A 101 -2.31 0.03 -3.24
C VAL A 101 -0.81 0.14 -3.05
N ILE A 102 -0.28 1.35 -2.92
CA ILE A 102 1.10 1.60 -2.52
C ILE A 102 1.05 2.31 -1.17
N LEU A 103 1.55 1.67 -0.13
CA LEU A 103 1.66 2.27 1.20
C LEU A 103 3.11 2.68 1.46
N THR A 104 3.26 3.79 2.14
CA THR A 104 4.55 4.37 2.54
C THR A 104 4.50 4.70 4.02
N GLY A 105 5.65 4.67 4.68
CA GLY A 105 5.77 4.88 6.12
C GLY A 105 5.37 3.66 6.93
N VAL A 106 5.36 2.47 6.31
CA VAL A 106 5.03 1.23 7.00
C VAL A 106 6.20 0.77 7.88
N LYS A 107 5.89 0.03 8.93
CA LYS A 107 6.90 -0.63 9.76
C LYS A 107 6.97 -2.12 9.40
N SER A 108 8.18 -2.60 9.14
CA SER A 108 8.48 -4.01 8.93
C SER A 108 9.72 -4.35 9.73
N GLU A 109 9.72 -5.48 10.43
CA GLU A 109 10.94 -6.02 11.04
C GLU A 109 11.91 -6.59 10.00
N GLN A 110 11.40 -6.93 8.82
CA GLN A 110 12.16 -7.59 7.75
C GLN A 110 12.69 -6.59 6.70
N ILE A 111 12.04 -5.43 6.54
CA ILE A 111 12.44 -4.41 5.56
C ILE A 111 13.14 -3.25 6.27
N LEU A 112 14.47 -3.20 6.15
CA LEU A 112 15.30 -2.11 6.67
C LEU A 112 15.23 -0.91 5.71
N GLY A 113 14.63 0.20 6.17
CA GLY A 113 14.62 1.46 5.42
C GLY A 113 16.01 2.11 5.33
N PRO A 114 16.21 3.09 4.42
CA PRO A 114 17.47 3.81 4.30
C PRO A 114 17.77 4.54 5.62
N GLY A 115 18.81 4.10 6.33
CA GLY A 115 19.24 4.70 7.61
C GLY A 115 19.36 3.73 8.78
N VAL A 116 18.92 2.47 8.65
CA VAL A 116 19.24 1.45 9.65
C VAL A 116 20.63 0.89 9.35
N ALA A 117 21.65 1.48 9.97
CA ALA A 117 23.00 0.95 9.91
C ALA A 117 23.02 -0.49 10.44
N PHE A 118 23.47 -1.41 9.60
CA PHE A 118 23.57 -2.85 9.82
C PHE A 118 24.32 -3.25 11.12
N GLY A 119 25.05 -2.32 11.75
CA GLY A 119 25.95 -2.60 12.86
C GLY A 119 25.39 -2.42 14.28
N THR A 120 24.32 -1.63 14.51
CA THR A 120 24.02 -1.21 15.90
C THR A 120 23.05 -2.12 16.65
N LYS A 121 22.14 -2.82 15.95
CA LYS A 121 21.18 -3.74 16.60
C LYS A 121 21.72 -5.17 16.77
N LEU A 122 22.37 -5.72 15.75
CA LEU A 122 22.95 -7.08 15.82
C LEU A 122 24.12 -7.19 16.81
N GLY A 123 24.95 -6.14 16.92
CA GLY A 123 26.07 -6.13 17.87
C GLY A 123 25.63 -6.22 19.33
N ASN A 124 24.53 -5.56 19.69
CA ASN A 124 24.01 -5.55 21.07
C ASN A 124 23.21 -6.81 21.42
N GLU A 125 22.56 -7.46 20.45
CA GLU A 125 21.72 -8.64 20.71
C GLU A 125 22.51 -9.95 20.64
N PHE A 126 23.59 -10.01 19.85
CA PHE A 126 24.40 -11.22 19.66
C PHE A 126 25.85 -11.09 20.16
N GLY A 127 26.24 -9.95 20.74
CA GLY A 127 27.57 -9.75 21.32
C GLY A 127 28.73 -9.86 20.31
N ILE A 128 28.44 -9.65 19.03
CA ILE A 128 29.42 -9.73 17.95
C ILE A 128 30.02 -8.35 17.70
N ASP A 129 31.25 -8.17 18.18
CA ASP A 129 32.06 -6.98 17.97
C ASP A 129 32.80 -7.12 16.63
N PHE A 130 32.43 -6.31 15.64
CA PHE A 130 33.12 -6.29 14.36
C PHE A 130 34.36 -5.39 14.47
N ILE A 131 35.53 -6.02 14.60
CA ILE A 131 36.83 -5.34 14.57
C ILE A 131 37.02 -4.71 13.19
N ARG A 132 37.37 -3.43 13.18
CA ARG A 132 37.50 -2.55 12.01
C ARG A 132 38.79 -2.77 11.23
#